data_AF-A0A7W8B3T4-F1
#
_entry.id   AF-A0A7W8B3T4-F1
#
_cell.length_a   1.000
_cell.length_b   1.000
_cell.length_c   1.000
_cell.angle_alpha   90.00
_cell.angle_beta   90.00
_cell.angle_gamma   90.00
#
_symmetry.space_group_name_H-M   'P 1'
#
loop_
_entity.id
_entity.type
_entity.pdbx_description
1 polymer ?
#
loop_
_entity_poly.entity_id
_entity_poly.type
_entity_poly.pdbx_seq_one_letter_code
_entity_poly.pdbx_strand_id
1 'polypeptide(L)'
;MKLLLDWLEHRRTRWPSTANLHLLINNQTTNTTGRASNHWISAAPRGQDATLEELRVDRRIEEAMVKGPDPLHLAEVFGLDEKTTMRYADSATALLEQSAETRPAS
;
A
#
# COMPACT_ATOMS: atom_id res chain seq x y z
N MET A 1 -13.00 6.91 -0.84
CA MET A 1 -13.98 5.96 -0.26
C MET A 1 -14.75 5.13 -1.30
N LYS A 2 -14.92 5.58 -2.56
CA LYS A 2 -15.73 4.89 -3.57
C LYS A 2 -15.29 3.43 -3.87
N LEU A 3 -13.99 3.19 -4.03
CA LEU A 3 -13.47 1.85 -4.36
C LEU A 3 -13.82 0.78 -3.30
N LEU A 4 -13.76 1.13 -2.01
CA LEU A 4 -14.10 0.20 -0.92
C LEU A 4 -15.60 -0.13 -0.95
N LEU A 5 -16.45 0.87 -1.17
CA LEU A 5 -17.90 0.67 -1.27
C LEU A 5 -18.26 -0.18 -2.49
N ASP A 6 -17.66 0.11 -3.64
CA ASP A 6 -17.85 -0.66 -4.88
C ASP A 6 -17.42 -2.12 -4.69
N TRP A 7 -16.30 -2.36 -4.00
CA TRP A 7 -15.85 -3.71 -3.63
C TRP A 7 -16.84 -4.42 -2.69
N LEU A 8 -17.30 -3.75 -1.64
CA LEU A 8 -18.26 -4.33 -0.69
C LEU A 8 -19.58 -4.67 -1.39
N GLU A 9 -20.05 -3.83 -2.31
CA GLU A 9 -21.23 -4.11 -3.13
C GLU A 9 -21.02 -5.31 -4.04
N HIS A 10 -19.89 -5.36 -4.75
CA HIS A 10 -19.53 -6.50 -5.59
C HIS A 10 -19.49 -7.80 -4.78
N ARG A 11 -18.84 -7.77 -3.62
CA ARG A 11 -18.73 -8.91 -2.71
C ARG A 11 -20.10 -9.39 -2.25
N ARG A 12 -20.98 -8.46 -1.84
CA ARG A 12 -22.34 -8.78 -1.39
C ARG A 12 -23.19 -9.38 -2.51
N THR A 13 -23.08 -8.84 -3.72
CA THR A 13 -23.81 -9.34 -4.90
C THR A 13 -23.33 -10.72 -5.33
N ARG A 14 -22.01 -10.94 -5.30
CA ARG A 14 -21.39 -12.19 -5.78
C ARG A 14 -21.48 -13.33 -4.78
N TRP A 15 -21.42 -13.05 -3.49
CA TRP A 15 -21.47 -14.04 -2.41
C TRP A 15 -22.40 -13.59 -1.27
N PRO A 16 -23.73 -13.62 -1.51
CA PRO A 16 -24.71 -13.05 -0.57
C PRO A 16 -24.77 -13.78 0.78
N SER A 17 -24.37 -15.05 0.83
CA SER A 17 -24.47 -15.92 2.00
C SER A 17 -23.11 -16.37 2.56
N THR A 18 -22.03 -15.63 2.28
CA THR A 18 -20.71 -15.99 2.79
C THR A 18 -20.62 -15.82 4.31
N ALA A 19 -20.18 -16.88 5.01
CA ALA A 19 -19.85 -16.81 6.44
C ALA A 19 -18.46 -16.20 6.68
N ASN A 20 -17.71 -15.88 5.63
CA ASN A 20 -16.39 -15.29 5.73
C ASN A 20 -16.51 -13.80 6.12
N LEU A 21 -15.84 -13.37 7.17
CA LEU A 21 -15.87 -11.98 7.65
C LEU A 21 -14.69 -11.13 7.16
N HIS A 22 -13.74 -11.72 6.43
CA HIS A 22 -12.61 -10.97 5.89
C HIS A 22 -13.04 -10.04 4.75
N LEU A 23 -12.41 -8.86 4.71
CA LEU A 23 -12.68 -7.83 3.70
C LEU A 23 -12.39 -8.35 2.29
N LEU A 24 -11.20 -8.93 2.11
CA LEU A 24 -10.77 -9.53 0.86
C LEU A 24 -11.01 -11.04 0.91
N ILE A 25 -11.86 -11.52 0.00
CA ILE A 25 -12.18 -12.93 -0.19
C ILE A 25 -12.14 -13.27 -1.69
N ASN A 26 -12.04 -14.56 -2.01
CA ASN A 26 -12.06 -15.05 -3.38
C ASN A 26 -12.97 -16.29 -3.49
N ASN A 27 -13.07 -16.84 -4.70
CA ASN A 27 -13.89 -18.04 -4.96
C ASN A 27 -13.53 -19.25 -4.08
N GLN A 28 -12.29 -19.34 -3.58
CA GLN A 28 -11.84 -20.43 -2.72
C GLN A 28 -12.19 -20.18 -1.24
N THR A 29 -12.12 -18.93 -0.78
CA THR A 29 -12.36 -18.59 0.64
C THR A 29 -13.80 -18.20 0.95
N THR A 30 -14.66 -17.98 -0.04
CA THR A 30 -16.07 -17.59 0.18
C THR A 30 -16.87 -18.59 1.03
N ASN A 31 -16.58 -19.89 0.94
CA ASN A 31 -17.27 -20.93 1.70
C ASN A 31 -16.52 -21.34 2.98
N THR A 32 -15.50 -20.55 3.36
CA THR A 32 -14.70 -20.79 4.57
C THR A 32 -14.75 -19.56 5.47
N THR A 33 -14.21 -19.66 6.68
CA THR A 33 -14.01 -18.53 7.59
C THR A 33 -12.58 -17.99 7.55
N GLY A 34 -11.76 -18.50 6.62
CA GLY A 34 -10.34 -18.17 6.53
C GLY A 34 -10.05 -16.97 5.62
N ARG A 35 -8.98 -16.24 5.92
CA ARG A 35 -8.49 -15.14 5.07
C ARG A 35 -8.04 -15.64 3.69
N ALA A 36 -8.12 -14.78 2.68
CA ALA A 36 -7.41 -15.01 1.43
C ALA A 36 -5.90 -15.14 1.69
N SER A 37 -5.23 -16.02 0.94
CA SER A 37 -3.81 -16.28 1.13
C SER A 37 -2.96 -15.07 0.73
N ASN A 38 -1.81 -14.89 1.40
CA ASN A 38 -0.87 -13.84 1.03
C ASN A 38 -0.42 -13.98 -0.44
N HIS A 39 -0.26 -15.22 -0.93
CA HIS A 39 0.07 -15.49 -2.32
C HIS A 39 -0.99 -14.97 -3.29
N TRP A 40 -2.28 -15.06 -2.95
CA TRP A 40 -3.36 -14.52 -3.78
C TRP A 40 -3.33 -12.99 -3.84
N ILE A 41 -2.93 -12.31 -2.76
CA ILE A 41 -2.79 -10.85 -2.77
C ILE A 41 -1.54 -10.44 -3.56
N SER A 42 -0.40 -11.11 -3.33
CA SER A 42 0.84 -10.83 -4.07
C SER A 42 0.75 -11.21 -5.56
N ALA A 43 -0.24 -12.02 -5.93
CA ALA A 43 -0.55 -12.38 -7.31
C ALA A 43 -1.19 -11.24 -8.11
N ALA A 44 -1.92 -10.34 -7.45
CA ALA A 44 -2.68 -9.29 -8.12
C ALA A 44 -1.84 -8.39 -9.06
N PRO A 45 -0.62 -7.95 -8.68
CA PRO A 45 0.22 -7.16 -9.58
C PRO A 45 1.00 -7.98 -10.62
N ARG A 46 0.78 -9.30 -10.76
CA ARG A 46 1.49 -10.08 -11.78
C ARG A 46 1.12 -9.58 -13.18
N GLY A 47 2.13 -9.23 -13.97
CA GLY A 47 1.94 -8.62 -15.29
C GLY A 47 1.68 -7.11 -15.27
N GLN A 48 1.83 -6.46 -14.12
CA GLN A 48 1.89 -5.00 -13.99
C GLN A 48 3.34 -4.53 -13.90
N ASP A 49 3.56 -3.25 -14.18
CA ASP A 49 4.89 -2.62 -14.17
C ASP A 49 5.50 -2.52 -12.76
N ALA A 50 4.68 -2.63 -11.71
CA ALA A 50 5.10 -2.57 -10.32
C ALA A 50 4.52 -3.72 -9.50
N THR A 51 5.35 -4.33 -8.67
CA THR A 51 5.00 -5.31 -7.65
C THR A 51 4.34 -4.66 -6.44
N LEU A 52 3.69 -5.47 -5.59
CA LEU A 52 3.07 -4.98 -4.36
C LEU A 52 4.08 -4.37 -3.38
N GLU A 53 5.29 -4.92 -3.33
CA GLU A 53 6.34 -4.37 -2.46
C GLU A 53 6.88 -3.05 -3.01
N GLU A 54 7.02 -2.90 -4.33
CA GLU A 54 7.37 -1.62 -4.95
C GLU A 54 6.32 -0.56 -4.66
N LEU A 55 5.02 -0.86 -4.80
CA LEU A 55 3.96 0.07 -4.42
C LEU A 55 3.98 0.44 -2.93
N ARG A 56 4.33 -0.51 -2.05
CA ARG A 56 4.49 -0.23 -0.61
C ARG A 56 5.67 0.68 -0.34
N VAL A 57 6.79 0.47 -1.02
CA VAL A 57 8.00 1.31 -0.93
C VAL A 57 7.69 2.70 -1.45
N ASP A 58 7.12 2.79 -2.64
CA ASP A 58 6.74 4.03 -3.31
C ASP A 58 5.82 4.88 -2.43
N ARG A 59 4.75 4.28 -1.89
CA ARG A 59 3.82 4.99 -0.98
C ARG A 59 4.50 5.55 0.27
N ARG A 60 5.50 4.87 0.82
CA ARG A 60 6.25 5.34 2.01
C ARG A 60 7.17 6.50 1.67
N ILE A 61 7.85 6.43 0.52
CA ILE A 61 8.71 7.51 0.03
C ILE A 61 7.85 8.74 -0.33
N GLU A 62 6.73 8.54 -1.02
CA GLU A 62 5.78 9.60 -1.35
C GLU A 62 5.26 10.32 -0.10
N GLU A 63 4.88 9.58 0.96
CA GLU A 63 4.44 10.19 2.23
C GLU A 63 5.53 11.08 2.82
N ALA A 64 6.76 10.59 2.87
CA ALA A 64 7.90 11.34 3.39
C ALA A 64 8.20 12.59 2.54
N MET A 65 8.06 12.50 1.22
CA MET A 65 8.26 13.65 0.34
C MET A 65 7.16 14.71 0.50
N VAL A 66 5.90 14.30 0.71
CA VAL A 66 4.74 15.20 0.79
C VAL A 66 4.59 15.85 2.17
N LYS A 67 4.86 15.11 3.26
CA LYS A 67 4.70 15.60 4.63
C LYS A 67 5.98 16.18 5.23
N GLY A 68 7.11 15.90 4.60
CA GLY A 68 8.44 16.20 5.12
C GLY A 68 9.13 14.89 5.55
N PRO A 69 10.45 14.77 5.36
CA PRO A 69 11.20 13.54 5.64
C PRO A 69 11.36 13.30 7.15
N ASP A 70 10.26 13.07 7.85
CA ASP A 70 10.21 12.87 9.30
C ASP A 70 10.04 11.38 9.64
N PRO A 71 11.08 10.73 10.23
CA PRO A 71 10.98 9.34 10.67
C PRO A 71 9.85 9.09 11.67
N LEU A 72 9.52 10.05 12.54
CA LEU A 72 8.49 9.88 13.56
C LEU A 72 7.10 9.82 12.92
N HIS A 73 6.83 10.69 11.95
CA HIS A 73 5.61 10.63 11.13
C HIS A 73 5.47 9.29 10.40
N LEU A 74 6.56 8.78 9.81
CA LEU A 74 6.54 7.47 9.14
C LEU A 74 6.29 6.31 10.11
N ALA A 75 6.83 6.38 11.32
CA ALA A 75 6.57 5.39 12.37
C ALA A 75 5.08 5.39 12.74
N GLU A 76 4.49 6.58 12.91
CA GLU A 76 3.09 6.74 13.30
C GLU A 76 2.12 6.24 12.21
N VAL A 77 2.34 6.64 10.95
CA VAL A 77 1.42 6.33 9.84
C VAL A 77 1.52 4.86 9.41
N PHE A 78 2.72 4.29 9.41
CA PHE A 78 2.98 2.97 8.82
C PHE A 78 3.36 1.88 9.83
N GLY A 79 3.55 2.21 11.11
CA GLY A 79 3.93 1.23 12.15
C GLY A 79 5.30 0.61 11.90
N LEU A 80 6.25 1.38 11.39
CA LEU A 80 7.60 0.93 11.02
C LEU A 80 8.57 1.09 12.19
N ASP A 81 9.62 0.26 12.21
CA ASP A 81 10.71 0.40 13.17
C ASP A 81 11.59 1.62 12.88
N GLU A 82 12.31 2.08 13.90
CA GLU A 82 13.19 3.26 13.83
C GLU A 82 14.18 3.19 12.66
N LYS A 83 14.86 2.07 12.46
CA LYS A 83 15.85 1.94 11.38
C LYS A 83 15.20 2.05 10.01
N THR A 84 14.03 1.44 9.84
CA THR A 84 13.28 1.50 8.58
C THR A 84 12.75 2.90 8.30
N THR A 85 12.26 3.62 9.32
CA THR A 85 11.76 4.99 9.15
C THR A 85 12.86 5.98 8.81
N MET A 86 14.01 5.91 9.49
CA MET A 86 15.20 6.71 9.15
C MET A 86 15.61 6.51 7.69
N ARG A 87 15.70 5.25 7.24
CA ARG A 87 16.08 4.94 5.85
C ARG A 87 15.15 5.58 4.82
N TYR A 88 13.83 5.57 5.08
CA TYR A 88 12.87 6.19 4.17
C TYR A 88 12.93 7.72 4.20
N ALA A 89 13.14 8.33 5.37
CA ALA A 89 13.35 9.76 5.50
C ALA A 89 14.61 10.21 4.74
N ASP A 90 15.74 9.53 4.93
CA ASP A 90 16.99 9.83 4.22
C ASP A 90 16.81 9.72 2.69
N SER A 91 16.12 8.66 2.24
CA SER A 91 15.83 8.46 0.82
C SER A 91 14.98 9.60 0.25
N ALA A 92 13.95 10.04 0.98
CA ALA A 92 13.10 11.14 0.57
C ALA A 92 13.86 12.47 0.53
N THR A 93 14.71 12.75 1.52
CA THR A 93 15.60 13.92 1.53
C THR A 93 16.47 13.95 0.29
N ALA A 94 17.18 12.86 -0.02
CA ALA A 94 18.04 12.77 -1.19
C ALA A 94 17.27 12.97 -2.51
N LEU A 95 16.04 12.46 -2.61
CA LEU A 95 15.19 12.63 -3.80
C LEU A 95 14.70 14.07 -3.96
N LEU A 96 14.38 14.75 -2.86
CA LEU A 96 13.97 16.16 -2.87
C LEU A 96 15.13 17.06 -3.30
N GLU A 97 16.34 16.80 -2.80
CA GLU A 97 17.56 17.52 -3.20
C GLU A 97 17.86 17.35 -4.70
N GLN A 98 17.81 16.10 -5.22
CA GLN A 98 17.97 15.81 -6.65
C GLN A 98 16.91 16.52 -7.51
N SER A 99 15.67 16.56 -7.03
CA SER A 99 14.56 17.22 -7.73
C SER A 99 14.74 18.74 -7.78
N ALA A 100 15.36 19.34 -6.75
CA ALA A 100 15.69 20.74 -6.72
C ALA A 100 16.83 21.09 -7.69
N GLU A 101 17.86 20.25 -7.78
CA GLU A 101 19.01 20.47 -8.68
C GLU A 101 18.64 20.31 -10.17
N THR A 102 17.67 19.43 -10.48
CA THR A 102 17.22 19.18 -11.86
C THR A 102 16.28 20.27 -12.40
N ARG A 103 15.73 21.14 -11.54
CA ARG A 103 14.83 22.23 -11.97
C ARG A 103 15.69 23.40 -12.49
N PRO A 104 15.73 23.69 -13.81
CA PRO A 104 16.55 24.79 -14.33
C PRO A 104 16.08 26.12 -13.73
N ALA A 105 17.03 26.94 -13.27
CA ALA A 105 16.77 28.29 -12.82
C ALA A 105 16.10 29.07 -13.97
N SER A 106 14.85 29.50 -13.73
CA SER A 106 14.12 30.38 -14.65
C SER A 106 14.64 31.81 -14.57
#